data_AF-A0A7X0D524-F1
#
_entry.id   AF-A0A7X0D524-F1
#
_cell.length_a   1.000
_cell.length_b   1.000
_cell.length_c   1.000
_cell.angle_alpha   90.00
_cell.angle_beta   90.00
_cell.angle_gamma   90.00
#
_symmetry.space_group_name_H-M   'P 1'
#
loop_
_entity.id
_entity.type
_entity.pdbx_description
1 polymer ?
#
loop_
_entity_poly.entity_id
_entity_poly.type
_entity_poly.pdbx_seq_one_letter_code
_entity_poly.pdbx_strand_id
1 'polypeptide(L)'
;MIDEFRAAFQELIDASVATDPHPFPAAAHKVYTLVPQVPEEERELALEALAPILAGGHALPGVAADLSLIAGAMVESGTDPGTTGVEVVRLLRLMGKGAAVFLSAWERTGGGTPPDPDTVTAEAEERVAADLAEAAPTATVCWWTIRRHGLAAKTMLGESAVRAAIRADAALHAELVAVSNQLSAALWEFDEVRALLRMAETTSAVVLDRASGRAFRVLFDGIGDNVQLHTLLADALVGPEGRGLDGRRPDPRWTASYRTDAPDPEARVVRGWWNLTAADGSWIWNESVPADIPAIDGERIVVLDPQTFPRTWNAGRRHPHVSGWLEVEEELTSDEAFGWWRRVASTTATGTAATPHTPTPPSTGAPPAVPDGFPAPTGDDTPAQRPALEEIRASAGPVPPTAKRTEPREPAAPADTPPQPPAVPADAAAPAQARQAHIPAPEEEVPGDPAPRTGDGAPAPARDRAGAPQEPADDPRRVDAFLERTLGSLQVTAEQSTAPAAGDGQPAPAATAPEPAPHTAAAPGRASEPYAAATEVFPVITPELIAQAEHADEARTEGHGPPSPTAGPDPAGQGDDEEADARPPGASLLPPLPPGVSDSSRWGPTWL
;
A
#
# COMPACT_ATOMS: atom_id res chain seq x y z
N MET A 1 22.66 -9.08 -18.69
CA MET A 1 21.39 -8.78 -17.99
C MET A 1 21.47 -9.15 -16.51
N ILE A 2 21.48 -10.43 -16.11
CA ILE A 2 21.52 -10.79 -14.67
C ILE A 2 22.77 -10.23 -13.97
N ASP A 3 23.98 -10.49 -14.50
CA ASP A 3 25.23 -9.98 -13.91
C ASP A 3 25.28 -8.44 -13.86
N GLU A 4 24.69 -7.79 -14.87
CA GLU A 4 24.62 -6.33 -14.96
C GLU A 4 23.67 -5.77 -13.92
N PHE A 5 22.52 -6.41 -13.69
CA PHE A 5 21.59 -6.07 -12.62
C PHE A 5 22.21 -6.27 -11.25
N ARG A 6 22.84 -7.41 -10.99
CA ARG A 6 23.54 -7.67 -9.72
C ARG A 6 24.62 -6.63 -9.44
N ALA A 7 25.42 -6.29 -10.45
CA ALA A 7 26.43 -5.24 -10.33
C ALA A 7 25.80 -3.85 -10.07
N ALA A 8 24.74 -3.50 -10.80
CA ALA A 8 24.00 -2.25 -10.58
C ALA A 8 23.36 -2.18 -9.19
N PHE A 9 22.87 -3.31 -8.68
CA PHE A 9 22.22 -3.41 -7.40
C PHE A 9 23.23 -3.33 -6.24
N GLN A 10 24.41 -3.93 -6.40
CA GLN A 10 25.51 -3.72 -5.46
C GLN A 10 25.95 -2.25 -5.43
N GLU A 11 26.09 -1.61 -6.59
CA GLU A 11 26.40 -0.18 -6.71
C GLU A 11 25.34 0.68 -6.00
N LEU A 12 24.05 0.30 -6.09
CA LEU A 12 22.95 0.95 -5.37
C LEU A 12 23.10 0.81 -3.85
N ILE A 13 23.38 -0.40 -3.35
CA ILE A 13 23.57 -0.65 -1.92
C ILE A 13 24.76 0.15 -1.40
N ASP A 14 25.90 0.08 -2.08
CA ASP A 14 27.12 0.79 -1.71
C ASP A 14 26.87 2.31 -1.66
N ALA A 15 26.19 2.86 -2.67
CA ALA A 15 25.82 4.27 -2.71
C ALA A 15 24.79 4.66 -1.63
N SER A 16 23.96 3.74 -1.16
CA SER A 16 22.93 4.02 -0.14
C SER A 16 23.49 4.18 1.28
N VAL A 17 24.65 3.56 1.54
CA VAL A 17 25.36 3.63 2.83
C VAL A 17 26.56 4.57 2.80
N ALA A 18 26.93 5.07 1.61
CA ALA A 18 28.02 6.01 1.46
C ALA A 18 27.71 7.37 2.13
N THR A 19 28.76 8.02 2.66
CA THR A 19 28.65 9.38 3.20
C THR A 19 28.35 10.41 2.11
N ASP A 20 28.82 10.16 0.88
CA ASP A 20 28.51 10.99 -0.29
C ASP A 20 27.24 10.45 -0.98
N PRO A 21 26.12 11.20 -1.00
CA PRO A 21 24.88 10.78 -1.64
C PRO A 21 24.87 11.03 -3.16
N HIS A 22 25.86 11.73 -3.74
CA HIS A 22 25.88 12.05 -5.18
C HIS A 22 25.80 10.85 -6.15
N PRO A 23 26.42 9.68 -5.90
CA PRO A 23 26.32 8.55 -6.82
C PRO A 23 24.94 7.85 -6.77
N PHE A 24 24.17 8.01 -5.69
CA PHE A 24 22.95 7.24 -5.45
C PHE A 24 21.89 7.40 -6.55
N PRO A 25 21.52 8.60 -7.04
CA PRO A 25 20.49 8.74 -8.08
C PRO A 25 20.83 8.01 -9.39
N ALA A 26 22.11 7.99 -9.78
CA ALA A 26 22.55 7.28 -10.99
C ALA A 26 22.44 5.76 -10.82
N ALA A 27 22.83 5.23 -9.66
CA ALA A 27 22.70 3.81 -9.32
C ALA A 27 21.23 3.38 -9.25
N ALA A 28 20.38 4.19 -8.61
CA ALA A 28 18.94 3.98 -8.52
C ALA A 28 18.29 3.91 -9.91
N HIS A 29 18.61 4.87 -10.79
CA HIS A 29 18.10 4.90 -12.16
C HIS A 29 18.51 3.65 -12.97
N LYS A 30 19.76 3.21 -12.81
CA LYS A 30 20.29 2.01 -13.48
C LYS A 30 19.52 0.76 -13.03
N VAL A 31 19.33 0.57 -11.73
CA VAL A 31 18.53 -0.56 -11.20
C VAL A 31 17.10 -0.50 -11.74
N TYR A 32 16.43 0.65 -11.63
CA TYR A 32 15.05 0.83 -12.09
C TYR A 32 14.84 0.44 -13.56
N THR A 33 15.79 0.81 -14.42
CA THR A 33 15.76 0.47 -15.86
C THR A 33 15.93 -1.03 -16.12
N LEU A 34 16.65 -1.73 -15.25
CA LEU A 34 16.96 -3.15 -15.38
C LEU A 34 15.86 -4.04 -14.80
N VAL A 35 15.12 -3.62 -13.75
CA VAL A 35 14.08 -4.41 -13.06
C VAL A 35 13.15 -5.19 -14.00
N PRO A 36 12.54 -4.59 -15.05
CA PRO A 36 11.60 -5.31 -15.92
C PRO A 36 12.25 -6.41 -16.79
N GLN A 37 13.59 -6.47 -16.83
CA GLN A 37 14.37 -7.31 -17.75
C GLN A 37 15.03 -8.51 -17.05
N VAL A 38 14.92 -8.61 -15.73
CA VAL A 38 15.55 -9.65 -14.91
C VAL A 38 14.48 -10.66 -14.46
N PRO A 39 14.80 -11.96 -14.31
CA PRO A 39 13.87 -12.95 -13.77
C PRO A 39 13.37 -12.60 -12.36
N GLU A 40 12.22 -13.16 -11.97
CA GLU A 40 11.58 -12.92 -10.68
C GLU A 40 12.49 -13.29 -9.51
N GLU A 41 13.19 -14.42 -9.61
CA GLU A 41 14.07 -14.94 -8.56
C GLU A 41 15.22 -13.96 -8.24
N GLU A 42 15.73 -13.23 -9.24
CA GLU A 42 16.77 -12.22 -9.03
C GLU A 42 16.22 -10.95 -8.37
N ARG A 43 14.96 -10.61 -8.66
CA ARG A 43 14.28 -9.48 -8.01
C ARG A 43 13.94 -9.80 -6.56
N GLU A 44 13.53 -11.03 -6.26
CA GLU A 44 13.28 -11.48 -4.89
C GLU A 44 14.54 -11.37 -4.03
N LEU A 45 15.69 -11.84 -4.54
CA LEU A 45 16.98 -11.74 -3.83
C LEU A 45 17.41 -10.28 -3.62
N ALA A 46 17.21 -9.42 -4.62
CA ALA A 46 17.45 -7.99 -4.48
C ALA A 46 16.53 -7.36 -3.42
N LEU A 47 15.25 -7.72 -3.43
CA LEU A 47 14.26 -7.20 -2.48
C LEU A 47 14.56 -7.65 -1.05
N GLU A 48 14.93 -8.91 -0.85
CA GLU A 48 15.37 -9.45 0.44
C GLU A 48 16.59 -8.68 0.99
N ALA A 49 17.55 -8.35 0.12
CA ALA A 49 18.73 -7.57 0.49
C ALA A 49 18.40 -6.12 0.91
N LEU A 50 17.27 -5.54 0.47
CA LEU A 50 16.83 -4.21 0.94
C LEU A 50 16.26 -4.23 2.36
N ALA A 51 15.70 -5.35 2.83
CA ALA A 51 15.07 -5.44 4.15
C ALA A 51 15.97 -4.93 5.29
N PRO A 52 17.21 -5.41 5.49
CA PRO A 52 18.06 -4.93 6.58
C PRO A 52 18.46 -3.45 6.44
N ILE A 53 18.60 -2.94 5.21
CA ILE A 53 18.95 -1.53 4.97
C ILE A 53 17.79 -0.62 5.38
N LEU A 54 16.57 -0.99 4.99
CA LEU A 54 15.35 -0.26 5.32
C LEU A 54 15.01 -0.36 6.82
N ALA A 55 15.28 -1.51 7.44
CA ALA A 55 15.06 -1.72 8.87
C ALA A 55 16.12 -1.06 9.76
N GLY A 56 17.35 -0.85 9.27
CA GLY A 56 18.48 -0.37 10.07
C GLY A 56 18.51 1.14 10.33
N GLY A 57 17.72 1.94 9.61
CA GLY A 57 17.69 3.39 9.79
C GLY A 57 19.02 4.10 9.44
N HIS A 58 19.90 3.43 8.68
CA HIS A 58 21.21 3.95 8.29
C HIS A 58 21.18 4.82 7.03
N ALA A 59 20.20 4.60 6.16
CA ALA A 59 20.02 5.39 4.96
C ALA A 59 19.52 6.79 5.29
N LEU A 60 20.04 7.79 4.58
CA LEU A 60 19.47 9.14 4.62
C LEU A 60 17.98 9.09 4.24
N PRO A 61 17.09 9.91 4.83
CA PRO A 61 15.65 9.80 4.57
C PRO A 61 15.27 9.87 3.09
N GLY A 62 15.96 10.71 2.31
CA GLY A 62 15.77 10.78 0.86
C GLY A 62 16.13 9.47 0.13
N VAL A 63 17.23 8.83 0.53
CA VAL A 63 17.70 7.54 0.02
C VAL A 63 16.74 6.43 0.41
N ALA A 64 16.29 6.38 1.68
CA ALA A 64 15.34 5.38 2.16
C ALA A 64 13.99 5.46 1.41
N ALA A 65 13.53 6.67 1.08
CA ALA A 65 12.33 6.88 0.28
C ALA A 65 12.49 6.37 -1.17
N ASP A 66 13.65 6.57 -1.79
CA ASP A 66 13.92 6.06 -3.15
C ASP A 66 14.11 4.53 -3.17
N LEU A 67 14.79 3.96 -2.17
CA LEU A 67 14.87 2.51 -2.00
C LEU A 67 13.49 1.87 -1.81
N SER A 68 12.61 2.53 -1.04
CA SER A 68 11.21 2.08 -0.89
C SER A 68 10.48 2.09 -2.24
N LEU A 69 10.70 3.11 -3.07
CA LEU A 69 10.10 3.20 -4.40
C LEU A 69 10.62 2.11 -5.34
N ILE A 70 11.93 1.82 -5.32
CA ILE A 70 12.55 0.72 -6.09
C ILE A 70 11.96 -0.62 -5.66
N ALA A 71 11.81 -0.84 -4.35
CA ALA A 71 11.14 -2.02 -3.81
C ALA A 71 9.71 -2.14 -4.35
N GLY A 72 8.95 -1.04 -4.34
CA GLY A 72 7.62 -0.97 -4.95
C GLY A 72 7.61 -1.36 -6.43
N ALA A 73 8.54 -0.81 -7.22
CA ALA A 73 8.63 -1.12 -8.66
C ALA A 73 8.94 -2.60 -8.94
N MET A 74 9.73 -3.26 -8.08
CA MET A 74 9.95 -4.71 -8.17
C MET A 74 8.67 -5.49 -7.90
N VAL A 75 7.89 -5.10 -6.89
CA VAL A 75 6.60 -5.75 -6.56
C VAL A 75 5.57 -5.51 -7.68
N GLU A 76 5.49 -4.31 -8.24
CA GLU A 76 4.64 -4.02 -9.42
C GLU A 76 5.02 -4.85 -10.65
N SER A 77 6.28 -5.29 -10.73
CA SER A 77 6.77 -6.21 -11.77
C SER A 77 6.47 -7.68 -11.46
N GLY A 78 5.69 -7.96 -10.43
CA GLY A 78 5.26 -9.30 -10.01
C GLY A 78 6.23 -10.02 -9.08
N THR A 79 6.96 -9.30 -8.24
CA THR A 79 7.87 -9.89 -7.22
C THR A 79 7.16 -9.98 -5.87
N ASP A 80 7.29 -11.10 -5.15
CA ASP A 80 6.78 -11.20 -3.77
C ASP A 80 7.48 -10.18 -2.86
N PRO A 81 6.75 -9.30 -2.13
CA PRO A 81 7.32 -8.32 -1.22
C PRO A 81 8.08 -8.92 -0.03
N GLY A 82 7.78 -10.16 0.37
CA GLY A 82 8.38 -10.81 1.54
C GLY A 82 8.35 -9.95 2.81
N THR A 83 9.42 -10.00 3.60
CA THR A 83 9.56 -9.15 4.81
C THR A 83 9.83 -7.69 4.47
N THR A 84 10.45 -7.41 3.32
CA THR A 84 10.77 -6.05 2.87
C THR A 84 9.52 -5.19 2.74
N GLY A 85 8.41 -5.75 2.29
CA GLY A 85 7.13 -5.04 2.24
C GLY A 85 6.66 -4.54 3.61
N VAL A 86 6.88 -5.32 4.67
CA VAL A 86 6.54 -4.90 6.05
C VAL A 86 7.46 -3.77 6.51
N GLU A 87 8.75 -3.82 6.18
CA GLU A 87 9.70 -2.75 6.54
C GLU A 87 9.40 -1.44 5.82
N VAL A 88 9.01 -1.49 4.54
CA VAL A 88 8.54 -0.30 3.80
C VAL A 88 7.32 0.34 4.48
N VAL A 89 6.38 -0.47 4.95
CA VAL A 89 5.18 0.02 5.65
C VAL A 89 5.55 0.57 7.05
N ARG A 90 6.53 0.00 7.75
CA ARG A 90 7.04 0.57 9.01
C ARG A 90 7.73 1.92 8.79
N LEU A 91 8.52 2.05 7.72
CA LEU A 91 9.10 3.33 7.32
C LEU A 91 8.03 4.38 7.00
N LEU A 92 6.95 3.99 6.29
CA LEU A 92 5.79 4.87 6.08
C LEU A 92 5.23 5.36 7.42
N ARG A 93 5.04 4.48 8.40
CA ARG A 93 4.55 4.86 9.73
C ARG A 93 5.47 5.88 10.39
N LEU A 94 6.79 5.68 10.32
CA LEU A 94 7.76 6.59 10.93
C LEU A 94 7.75 7.96 10.25
N MET A 95 7.91 7.99 8.91
CA MET A 95 7.96 9.22 8.14
C MET A 95 6.61 9.95 8.14
N GLY A 96 5.50 9.19 8.12
CA GLY A 96 4.16 9.74 8.15
C GLY A 96 3.82 10.48 9.45
N LYS A 97 4.34 10.01 10.59
CA LYS A 97 4.23 10.77 11.86
C LYS A 97 4.91 12.13 11.76
N GLY A 98 6.11 12.20 11.19
CA GLY A 98 6.81 13.48 10.98
C GLY A 98 6.11 14.40 9.99
N ALA A 99 5.58 13.84 8.90
CA ALA A 99 4.80 14.57 7.91
C ALA A 99 3.49 15.13 8.50
N ALA A 100 2.83 14.39 9.40
CA ALA A 100 1.65 14.88 10.10
C ALA A 100 1.97 16.04 11.07
N VAL A 101 3.16 16.04 11.68
CA VAL A 101 3.66 17.18 12.47
C VAL A 101 3.84 18.42 11.59
N PHE A 102 4.42 18.26 10.39
CA PHE A 102 4.52 19.34 9.41
C PHE A 102 3.14 19.91 9.05
N LEU A 103 2.17 19.06 8.71
CA LEU A 103 0.80 19.51 8.41
C LEU A 103 0.15 20.25 9.57
N SER A 104 0.31 19.75 10.79
CA SER A 104 -0.25 20.39 11.98
C SER A 104 0.33 21.78 12.21
N ALA A 105 1.63 21.96 11.99
CA ALA A 105 2.30 23.26 12.06
C ALA A 105 1.87 24.20 10.93
N TRP A 106 1.70 23.67 9.71
CA TRP A 106 1.17 24.42 8.58
C TRP A 106 -0.21 25.02 8.87
N GLU A 107 -1.11 24.23 9.48
CA GLU A 107 -2.43 24.68 9.89
C GLU A 107 -2.36 25.77 10.97
N ARG A 108 -1.50 25.62 11.98
CA ARG A 108 -1.32 26.63 13.05
C ARG A 108 -0.78 27.96 12.55
N THR A 109 0.01 27.97 11.48
CA THR A 109 0.65 29.18 10.93
C THR A 109 -0.25 29.95 9.95
N GLY A 110 -1.55 29.63 9.89
CA GLY A 110 -2.55 30.33 9.08
C GLY A 110 -3.30 29.44 8.09
N GLY A 111 -3.03 28.14 8.07
CA GLY A 111 -3.69 27.15 7.22
C GLY A 111 -3.53 27.40 5.72
N GLY A 112 -4.50 26.88 4.97
CA GLY A 112 -4.50 26.84 3.51
C GLY A 112 -3.88 25.55 2.97
N THR A 113 -3.87 25.39 1.65
CA THR A 113 -3.28 24.20 1.02
C THR A 113 -1.80 24.09 1.38
N PRO A 114 -1.33 22.98 1.96
CA PRO A 114 0.09 22.76 2.23
C PRO A 114 0.89 22.73 0.92
N PRO A 115 2.19 23.07 0.95
CA PRO A 115 3.04 22.96 -0.22
C PRO A 115 3.12 21.50 -0.67
N ASP A 116 3.15 21.26 -1.97
CA ASP A 116 3.38 19.92 -2.50
C ASP A 116 4.73 19.37 -1.97
N PRO A 117 4.80 18.10 -1.50
CA PRO A 117 6.03 17.48 -1.01
C PRO A 117 7.25 17.66 -1.93
N ASP A 118 7.05 17.69 -3.25
CA ASP A 118 8.13 17.76 -4.24
C ASP A 118 8.52 19.21 -4.59
N THR A 119 7.77 20.21 -4.11
CA THR A 119 7.97 21.62 -4.46
C THR A 119 7.92 22.56 -3.26
N VAL A 120 8.39 22.11 -2.10
CA VAL A 120 8.47 22.95 -0.89
C VAL A 120 9.47 24.08 -1.10
N THR A 121 9.06 25.30 -0.75
CA THR A 121 9.89 26.50 -0.88
C THR A 121 10.55 26.85 0.47
N ALA A 122 11.65 27.61 0.42
CA ALA A 122 12.29 28.14 1.63
C ALA A 122 11.33 28.96 2.51
N GLU A 123 10.39 29.69 1.92
CA GLU A 123 9.36 30.43 2.65
C GLU A 123 8.42 29.49 3.41
N ALA A 124 8.04 28.37 2.81
CA ALA A 124 7.21 27.36 3.46
C ALA A 124 7.96 26.67 4.61
N GLU A 125 9.25 26.40 4.42
CA GLU A 125 10.12 25.88 5.48
C GLU A 125 10.26 26.86 6.64
N GLU A 126 10.57 28.14 6.36
CA GLU A 126 10.71 29.17 7.38
C GLU A 126 9.40 29.36 8.17
N ARG A 127 8.27 29.33 7.47
CA ARG A 127 6.93 29.39 8.08
C ARG A 127 6.72 28.26 9.08
N VAL A 128 6.97 27.01 8.69
CA VAL A 128 6.81 25.85 9.59
C VAL A 128 7.87 25.86 10.69
N ALA A 129 9.09 26.32 10.40
CA ALA A 129 10.17 26.42 11.37
C ALA A 129 9.88 27.40 12.50
N ALA A 130 9.16 28.49 12.23
CA ALA A 130 8.72 29.43 13.25
C ALA A 130 7.81 28.79 14.31
N ASP A 131 7.05 27.75 13.96
CA ASP A 131 6.16 27.01 14.88
C ASP A 131 6.84 25.80 15.53
N LEU A 132 7.64 25.04 14.76
CA LEU A 132 8.26 23.78 15.23
C LEU A 132 9.63 23.93 15.89
N ALA A 133 10.28 25.09 15.76
CA ALA A 133 11.63 25.34 16.27
C ALA A 133 12.62 24.21 15.90
N GLU A 134 13.22 23.54 16.88
CA GLU A 134 14.24 22.49 16.67
C GLU A 134 13.72 21.27 15.89
N ALA A 135 12.41 21.03 15.88
CA ALA A 135 11.80 19.90 15.16
C ALA A 135 11.57 20.17 13.67
N ALA A 136 11.74 21.41 13.22
CA ALA A 136 11.41 21.81 11.86
C ALA A 136 12.17 21.03 10.78
N PRO A 137 13.52 20.82 10.89
CA PRO A 137 14.24 20.09 9.85
C PRO A 137 13.73 18.67 9.66
N THR A 138 13.46 17.95 10.76
CA THR A 138 12.94 16.58 10.72
C THR A 138 11.54 16.53 10.10
N ALA A 139 10.63 17.39 10.55
CA ALA A 139 9.26 17.42 10.02
C ALA A 139 9.23 17.78 8.53
N THR A 140 10.05 18.73 8.11
CA THR A 140 10.22 19.13 6.70
C THR A 140 10.75 17.98 5.85
N VAL A 141 11.80 17.28 6.29
CA VAL A 141 12.34 16.12 5.55
C VAL A 141 11.32 14.98 5.46
N CYS A 142 10.58 14.71 6.53
CA CYS A 142 9.48 13.76 6.50
C CYS A 142 8.41 14.17 5.48
N TRP A 143 8.03 15.46 5.45
CA TRP A 143 7.08 15.98 4.46
C TRP A 143 7.59 15.82 3.02
N TRP A 144 8.86 16.08 2.73
CA TRP A 144 9.45 15.90 1.38
C TRP A 144 9.47 14.46 0.89
N THR A 145 9.58 13.51 1.82
CA THR A 145 9.77 12.09 1.49
C THR A 145 8.47 11.30 1.51
N ILE A 146 7.42 11.83 2.16
CA ILE A 146 6.22 11.05 2.49
C ILE A 146 5.44 10.55 1.27
N ARG A 147 5.43 11.29 0.16
CA ARG A 147 4.76 10.84 -1.08
C ARG A 147 5.37 9.54 -1.60
N ARG A 148 6.70 9.47 -1.67
CA ARG A 148 7.41 8.27 -2.15
C ARG A 148 7.18 7.07 -1.24
N HIS A 149 7.19 7.27 0.07
CA HIS A 149 6.79 6.21 1.01
C HIS A 149 5.34 5.78 0.84
N GLY A 150 4.41 6.73 0.64
CA GLY A 150 2.98 6.46 0.41
C GLY A 150 2.74 5.60 -0.83
N LEU A 151 3.40 5.94 -1.94
CA LEU A 151 3.34 5.16 -3.18
C LEU A 151 3.90 3.75 -2.99
N ALA A 152 5.08 3.62 -2.38
CA ALA A 152 5.67 2.31 -2.11
C ALA A 152 4.78 1.46 -1.20
N ALA A 153 4.28 2.04 -0.11
CA ALA A 153 3.42 1.33 0.83
C ALA A 153 2.07 0.93 0.23
N LYS A 154 1.50 1.74 -0.67
CA LYS A 154 0.31 1.37 -1.44
C LYS A 154 0.56 0.07 -2.21
N THR A 155 1.68 -0.02 -2.92
CA THR A 155 2.06 -1.24 -3.64
C THR A 155 2.21 -2.42 -2.69
N MET A 156 2.95 -2.26 -1.58
CA MET A 156 3.14 -3.34 -0.60
C MET A 156 1.82 -3.83 0.01
N LEU A 157 0.92 -2.92 0.38
CA LEU A 157 -0.39 -3.24 0.94
C LEU A 157 -1.35 -3.83 -0.11
N GLY A 158 -1.00 -3.78 -1.40
CA GLY A 158 -1.69 -4.51 -2.45
C GLY A 158 -1.55 -6.04 -2.29
N GLU A 159 -0.51 -6.49 -1.61
CA GLU A 159 -0.20 -7.90 -1.40
C GLU A 159 -0.82 -8.46 -0.11
N SER A 160 -1.40 -9.66 -0.22
CA SER A 160 -2.15 -10.31 0.87
C SER A 160 -1.25 -10.64 2.06
N ALA A 161 -0.02 -11.10 1.82
CA ALA A 161 0.94 -11.44 2.85
C ALA A 161 1.31 -10.23 3.72
N VAL A 162 1.53 -9.07 3.09
CA VAL A 162 1.81 -7.82 3.81
C VAL A 162 0.60 -7.38 4.63
N ARG A 163 -0.61 -7.37 4.05
CA ARG A 163 -1.84 -7.06 4.82
C ARG A 163 -2.03 -8.01 6.01
N ALA A 164 -1.73 -9.30 5.84
CA ALA A 164 -1.81 -10.28 6.92
C ALA A 164 -0.80 -9.99 8.04
N ALA A 165 0.44 -9.62 7.69
CA ALA A 165 1.46 -9.23 8.66
C ALA A 165 1.05 -7.97 9.44
N ILE A 166 0.52 -6.95 8.75
CA ILE A 166 0.02 -5.72 9.41
C ILE A 166 -1.18 -6.02 10.31
N ARG A 167 -2.11 -6.89 9.89
CA ARG A 167 -3.24 -7.32 10.72
C ARG A 167 -2.81 -8.02 12.01
N ALA A 168 -1.73 -8.80 11.96
CA ALA A 168 -1.19 -9.48 13.13
C ALA A 168 -0.58 -8.51 14.16
N ASP A 169 -0.23 -7.29 13.75
CA ASP A 169 0.29 -6.23 14.61
C ASP A 169 -0.74 -5.10 14.75
N ALA A 170 -1.66 -5.27 15.71
CA ALA A 170 -2.75 -4.32 15.95
C ALA A 170 -2.26 -2.90 16.30
N ALA A 171 -1.09 -2.77 16.94
CA ALA A 171 -0.53 -1.47 17.30
C ALA A 171 -0.03 -0.74 16.04
N LEU A 172 0.74 -1.43 15.20
CA LEU A 172 1.20 -0.88 13.93
C LEU A 172 0.03 -0.53 13.00
N HIS A 173 -0.98 -1.40 12.89
CA HIS A 173 -2.18 -1.14 12.09
C HIS A 173 -2.89 0.14 12.55
N ALA A 174 -3.13 0.31 13.85
CA ALA A 174 -3.80 1.49 14.40
C ALA A 174 -3.01 2.78 14.11
N GLU A 175 -1.69 2.74 14.22
CA GLU A 175 -0.83 3.90 13.92
C GLU A 175 -0.84 4.26 12.43
N LEU A 176 -0.81 3.26 11.55
CA LEU A 176 -0.92 3.46 10.09
C LEU A 176 -2.28 4.05 9.70
N VAL A 177 -3.37 3.59 10.33
CA VAL A 177 -4.71 4.17 10.12
C VAL A 177 -4.73 5.63 10.58
N ALA A 178 -4.14 5.96 11.73
CA ALA A 178 -4.06 7.34 12.20
C ALA A 178 -3.27 8.24 11.24
N VAL A 179 -2.08 7.78 10.81
CA VAL A 179 -1.23 8.50 9.85
C VAL A 179 -1.96 8.71 8.52
N SER A 180 -2.57 7.67 7.96
CA SER A 180 -3.28 7.76 6.69
C SER A 180 -4.49 8.69 6.75
N ASN A 181 -5.23 8.69 7.85
CA ASN A 181 -6.33 9.63 8.07
C ASN A 181 -5.83 11.09 8.10
N GLN A 182 -4.74 11.36 8.82
CA GLN A 182 -4.17 12.71 8.92
C GLN A 182 -3.65 13.23 7.58
N LEU A 183 -3.00 12.38 6.79
CA LEU A 183 -2.36 12.77 5.52
C LEU A 183 -3.32 12.77 4.32
N SER A 184 -4.39 11.96 4.35
CA SER A 184 -5.35 11.81 3.23
C SER A 184 -6.03 13.11 2.80
N ALA A 185 -6.16 14.09 3.69
CA ALA A 185 -6.75 15.38 3.34
C ALA A 185 -5.84 16.22 2.42
N ALA A 186 -4.53 16.00 2.47
CA ALA A 186 -3.54 16.73 1.69
C ALA A 186 -2.95 15.92 0.53
N LEU A 187 -2.91 14.59 0.66
CA LEU A 187 -2.21 13.69 -0.25
C LEU A 187 -3.12 12.51 -0.64
N TRP A 188 -3.49 12.44 -1.91
CA TRP A 188 -4.43 11.43 -2.43
C TRP A 188 -3.88 10.00 -2.32
N GLU A 189 -2.56 9.82 -2.33
CA GLU A 189 -1.92 8.52 -2.18
C GLU A 189 -2.31 7.86 -0.83
N PHE A 190 -2.58 8.68 0.19
CA PHE A 190 -3.01 8.22 1.50
C PHE A 190 -4.49 7.85 1.57
N ASP A 191 -5.32 8.26 0.61
CA ASP A 191 -6.66 7.69 0.44
C ASP A 191 -6.59 6.21 0.03
N GLU A 192 -5.67 5.88 -0.88
CA GLU A 192 -5.44 4.50 -1.32
C GLU A 192 -4.81 3.67 -0.20
N VAL A 193 -3.78 4.18 0.49
CA VAL A 193 -3.20 3.49 1.66
C VAL A 193 -4.28 3.22 2.72
N ARG A 194 -5.13 4.21 3.02
CA ARG A 194 -6.25 4.03 3.95
C ARG A 194 -7.20 2.94 3.47
N ALA A 195 -7.59 2.94 2.19
CA ALA A 195 -8.48 1.93 1.64
C ALA A 195 -7.91 0.51 1.78
N LEU A 196 -6.61 0.33 1.51
CA LEU A 196 -5.93 -0.96 1.66
C LEU A 196 -5.80 -1.40 3.13
N LEU A 197 -5.57 -0.48 4.06
CA LEU A 197 -5.58 -0.76 5.50
C LEU A 197 -6.97 -1.18 5.98
N ARG A 198 -8.06 -0.63 5.42
CA ARG A 198 -9.44 -1.08 5.70
C ARG A 198 -9.68 -2.51 5.22
N MET A 199 -9.11 -2.93 4.08
CA MET A 199 -9.18 -4.33 3.65
C MET A 199 -8.49 -5.27 4.64
N ALA A 200 -7.42 -4.82 5.30
CA ALA A 200 -6.72 -5.63 6.29
C ALA A 200 -7.53 -5.86 7.58
N GLU A 201 -8.55 -5.04 7.88
CA GLU A 201 -9.34 -5.16 9.12
C GLU A 201 -10.30 -6.35 9.16
N THR A 202 -10.77 -6.81 7.99
CA THR A 202 -11.80 -7.85 7.92
C THR A 202 -11.40 -8.91 6.91
N THR A 203 -11.33 -10.16 7.37
CA THR A 203 -11.02 -11.33 6.54
C THR A 203 -12.00 -12.48 6.66
N SER A 204 -13.06 -12.28 7.45
CA SER A 204 -14.09 -13.28 7.64
C SER A 204 -15.43 -12.62 7.90
N ALA A 205 -16.48 -13.38 7.62
CA ALA A 205 -17.84 -13.03 8.01
C ALA A 205 -18.69 -14.29 8.23
N VAL A 206 -19.72 -14.16 9.05
CA VAL A 206 -20.82 -15.13 9.12
C VAL A 206 -21.94 -14.63 8.22
N VAL A 207 -22.30 -15.45 7.23
CA VAL A 207 -23.33 -15.15 6.23
C VAL A 207 -24.58 -15.95 6.54
N LEU A 208 -25.71 -15.28 6.74
CA LEU A 208 -26.99 -15.88 7.10
C LEU A 208 -27.98 -15.73 5.94
N ASP A 209 -28.46 -16.83 5.37
CA ASP A 209 -29.50 -16.78 4.34
C ASP A 209 -30.89 -16.82 4.96
N ARG A 210 -31.65 -15.74 4.81
CA ARG A 210 -33.00 -15.62 5.40
C ARG A 210 -33.96 -16.67 4.84
N ALA A 211 -33.85 -16.99 3.55
CA ALA A 211 -34.82 -17.84 2.87
C ALA A 211 -34.73 -19.30 3.31
N SER A 212 -33.51 -19.84 3.36
CA SER A 212 -33.28 -21.23 3.79
C SER A 212 -33.03 -21.39 5.29
N GLY A 213 -32.70 -20.31 5.99
CA GLY A 213 -32.28 -20.34 7.40
C GLY A 213 -30.85 -20.85 7.60
N ARG A 214 -30.12 -21.15 6.52
CA ARG A 214 -28.75 -21.67 6.55
C ARG A 214 -27.74 -20.57 6.88
N ALA A 215 -26.59 -20.97 7.39
CA ALA A 215 -25.51 -20.06 7.75
C ALA A 215 -24.16 -20.61 7.29
N PHE A 216 -23.28 -19.70 6.88
CA PHE A 216 -21.96 -20.03 6.34
C PHE A 216 -20.91 -19.16 6.99
N ARG A 217 -19.76 -19.75 7.30
CA ARG A 217 -18.55 -18.99 7.60
C ARG A 217 -17.76 -18.84 6.32
N VAL A 218 -17.42 -17.59 6.00
CA VAL A 218 -16.62 -17.28 4.80
C VAL A 218 -15.31 -16.63 5.20
N LEU A 219 -14.27 -16.94 4.44
CA LEU A 219 -12.97 -16.27 4.50
C LEU A 219 -12.77 -15.49 3.21
N PHE A 220 -12.11 -14.35 3.31
CA PHE A 220 -11.79 -13.51 2.18
C PHE A 220 -10.63 -12.57 2.46
N ASP A 221 -10.01 -12.06 1.41
CA ASP A 221 -9.06 -10.96 1.47
C ASP A 221 -9.08 -10.19 0.13
N GLY A 222 -8.56 -8.96 0.13
CA GLY A 222 -8.46 -8.12 -1.07
C GLY A 222 -9.83 -7.67 -1.62
N ILE A 223 -10.86 -7.63 -0.78
CA ILE A 223 -12.20 -7.16 -1.14
C ILE A 223 -12.33 -5.68 -0.78
N GLY A 224 -12.35 -4.81 -1.80
CA GLY A 224 -12.32 -3.36 -1.64
C GLY A 224 -13.67 -2.70 -1.38
N ASP A 225 -14.76 -3.36 -1.72
CA ASP A 225 -16.12 -2.86 -1.50
C ASP A 225 -17.14 -4.00 -1.38
N ASN A 226 -18.35 -3.65 -0.95
CA ASN A 226 -19.43 -4.62 -0.81
C ASN A 226 -20.01 -5.06 -2.17
N VAL A 227 -19.71 -4.35 -3.25
CA VAL A 227 -20.04 -4.75 -4.63
C VAL A 227 -19.30 -6.04 -5.02
N GLN A 228 -18.00 -6.06 -4.75
CA GLN A 228 -17.11 -7.20 -4.92
C GLN A 228 -17.50 -8.32 -3.95
N LEU A 229 -17.72 -8.02 -2.67
CA LEU A 229 -18.17 -9.00 -1.68
C LEU A 229 -19.46 -9.70 -2.13
N HIS A 230 -20.47 -8.92 -2.55
CA HIS A 230 -21.76 -9.46 -2.99
C HIS A 230 -21.60 -10.41 -4.18
N THR A 231 -20.80 -10.01 -5.17
CA THR A 231 -20.61 -10.83 -6.37
C THR A 231 -19.88 -12.13 -6.06
N LEU A 232 -18.85 -12.09 -5.22
CA LEU A 232 -18.10 -13.28 -4.83
C LEU A 232 -18.89 -14.21 -3.88
N LEU A 233 -19.72 -13.66 -2.99
CA LEU A 233 -20.67 -14.44 -2.19
C LEU A 233 -21.67 -15.20 -3.07
N ALA A 234 -22.18 -14.55 -4.12
CA ALA A 234 -23.10 -15.19 -5.05
C ALA A 234 -22.44 -16.34 -5.81
N ASP A 235 -21.17 -16.20 -6.20
CA ASP A 235 -20.40 -17.27 -6.85
C ASP A 235 -20.19 -18.47 -5.92
N ALA A 236 -19.89 -18.19 -4.66
CA ALA A 236 -19.57 -19.23 -3.67
C ALA A 236 -20.80 -19.97 -3.16
N LEU A 237 -21.97 -19.32 -3.10
CA LEU A 237 -23.15 -19.88 -2.43
C LEU A 237 -24.25 -20.36 -3.39
N VAL A 238 -24.46 -19.71 -4.53
CA VAL A 238 -25.63 -19.98 -5.41
C VAL A 238 -25.38 -21.18 -6.34
N GLY A 239 -26.39 -22.05 -6.44
CA GLY A 239 -26.39 -23.17 -7.37
C GLY A 239 -25.58 -24.39 -6.89
N PRO A 240 -25.67 -25.51 -7.63
CA PRO A 240 -25.09 -26.79 -7.23
C PRO A 240 -23.56 -26.79 -7.18
N GLU A 241 -22.89 -25.94 -7.97
CA GLU A 241 -21.44 -25.77 -7.93
C GLU A 241 -20.95 -24.92 -6.74
N GLY A 242 -21.84 -24.15 -6.12
CA GLY A 242 -21.57 -23.39 -4.89
C GLY A 242 -21.94 -24.18 -3.63
N ARG A 243 -22.82 -23.62 -2.80
CA ARG A 243 -23.40 -24.30 -1.63
C ARG A 243 -24.89 -24.60 -1.80
N GLY A 244 -25.40 -24.57 -3.03
CA GLY A 244 -26.77 -24.97 -3.34
C GLY A 244 -27.84 -23.97 -2.86
N LEU A 245 -27.51 -22.70 -2.64
CA LEU A 245 -28.55 -21.68 -2.46
C LEU A 245 -29.32 -21.48 -3.76
N ASP A 246 -30.62 -21.20 -3.63
CA ASP A 246 -31.50 -20.96 -4.77
C ASP A 246 -31.07 -19.73 -5.57
N GLY A 247 -31.10 -19.85 -6.90
CA GLY A 247 -30.82 -18.75 -7.81
C GLY A 247 -30.01 -19.15 -9.03
N ARG A 248 -29.73 -18.16 -9.89
CA ARG A 248 -28.82 -18.33 -11.03
C ARG A 248 -27.42 -17.91 -10.61
N ARG A 249 -26.44 -18.80 -10.77
CA ARG A 249 -25.03 -18.49 -10.51
C ARG A 249 -24.57 -17.26 -11.33
N PRO A 250 -23.65 -16.43 -10.80
CA PRO A 250 -22.99 -15.37 -11.56
C PRO A 250 -22.36 -15.86 -12.87
N ASP A 251 -22.29 -14.97 -13.86
CA ASP A 251 -21.45 -15.21 -15.04
C ASP A 251 -19.98 -15.31 -14.57
N PRO A 252 -19.23 -16.38 -14.91
CA PRO A 252 -17.84 -16.55 -14.48
C PRO A 252 -16.93 -15.37 -14.86
N ARG A 253 -17.28 -14.59 -15.88
CA ARG A 253 -16.51 -13.41 -16.29
C ARG A 253 -16.64 -12.25 -15.30
N TRP A 254 -17.77 -12.16 -14.59
CA TRP A 254 -17.91 -11.22 -13.48
C TRP A 254 -17.00 -11.62 -12.33
N THR A 255 -17.00 -12.89 -11.96
CA THR A 255 -16.25 -13.37 -10.79
C THR A 255 -14.75 -13.34 -11.05
N ALA A 256 -14.29 -13.69 -12.25
CA ALA A 256 -12.90 -13.53 -12.67
C ALA A 256 -12.43 -12.07 -12.54
N SER A 257 -13.23 -11.10 -13.01
CA SER A 257 -12.87 -9.67 -12.92
C SER A 257 -12.92 -9.09 -11.50
N TYR A 258 -13.59 -9.76 -10.56
CA TYR A 258 -13.54 -9.43 -9.14
C TYR A 258 -12.42 -10.15 -8.38
N ARG A 259 -11.73 -11.11 -9.01
CA ARG A 259 -10.58 -11.81 -8.42
C ARG A 259 -9.26 -11.23 -8.90
N THR A 260 -8.97 -11.39 -10.19
CA THR A 260 -7.65 -11.11 -10.77
C THR A 260 -7.74 -10.41 -12.12
N ASP A 261 -8.77 -10.71 -12.91
CA ASP A 261 -8.77 -10.36 -14.32
C ASP A 261 -9.26 -8.92 -14.54
N ALA A 262 -8.97 -8.37 -15.72
CA ALA A 262 -9.60 -7.15 -16.18
C ALA A 262 -11.10 -7.39 -16.48
N PRO A 263 -11.98 -6.40 -16.31
CA PRO A 263 -13.40 -6.53 -16.67
C PRO A 263 -13.60 -6.85 -18.16
N ASP A 264 -14.37 -7.90 -18.47
CA ASP A 264 -14.76 -8.21 -19.85
C ASP A 264 -15.71 -7.11 -20.40
N PRO A 265 -15.36 -6.45 -21.53
CA PRO A 265 -16.22 -5.46 -22.19
C PRO A 265 -17.64 -5.97 -22.54
N GLU A 266 -17.82 -7.27 -22.73
CA GLU A 266 -19.11 -7.92 -23.05
C GLU A 266 -19.87 -8.37 -21.80
N ALA A 267 -19.28 -8.25 -20.61
CA ALA A 267 -19.87 -8.66 -19.34
C ALA A 267 -19.85 -7.54 -18.30
N ARG A 268 -20.03 -6.28 -18.71
CA ARG A 268 -19.83 -5.13 -17.82
C ARG A 268 -20.88 -4.96 -16.73
N VAL A 269 -22.12 -5.41 -16.93
CA VAL A 269 -23.23 -5.13 -15.99
C VAL A 269 -23.57 -6.38 -15.20
N VAL A 270 -23.25 -6.37 -13.91
CA VAL A 270 -23.58 -7.41 -12.94
C VAL A 270 -24.99 -7.16 -12.38
N ARG A 271 -25.69 -8.24 -12.01
CA ARG A 271 -27.01 -8.19 -11.38
C ARG A 271 -26.91 -8.69 -9.94
N GLY A 272 -27.48 -7.98 -8.98
CA GLY A 272 -27.45 -8.41 -7.59
C GLY A 272 -28.46 -9.51 -7.27
N TRP A 273 -28.11 -10.35 -6.29
CA TRP A 273 -28.89 -11.51 -5.85
C TRP A 273 -29.75 -11.24 -4.61
N TRP A 274 -29.30 -10.32 -3.74
CA TRP A 274 -29.87 -10.14 -2.40
C TRP A 274 -29.93 -8.67 -2.00
N ASN A 275 -30.65 -8.44 -0.91
CA ASN A 275 -30.41 -7.33 -0.03
C ASN A 275 -29.40 -7.76 1.04
N LEU A 276 -28.29 -7.04 1.17
CA LEU A 276 -27.34 -7.27 2.25
C LEU A 276 -27.74 -6.41 3.45
N THR A 277 -28.00 -7.04 4.58
CA THR A 277 -28.33 -6.36 5.85
C THR A 277 -27.40 -6.82 6.96
N ALA A 278 -27.10 -5.93 7.90
CA ALA A 278 -26.32 -6.27 9.08
C ALA A 278 -27.20 -6.93 10.14
N ALA A 279 -26.59 -7.42 11.23
CA ALA A 279 -27.33 -8.08 12.30
C ALA A 279 -28.35 -7.20 13.03
N ASP A 280 -28.20 -5.87 12.99
CA ASP A 280 -29.19 -4.94 13.54
C ASP A 280 -30.33 -4.62 12.56
N GLY A 281 -30.27 -5.14 11.33
CA GLY A 281 -31.23 -4.88 10.25
C GLY A 281 -30.90 -3.64 9.41
N SER A 282 -29.80 -2.94 9.70
CA SER A 282 -29.35 -1.83 8.86
C SER A 282 -28.85 -2.33 7.50
N TRP A 283 -28.91 -1.47 6.49
CA TRP A 283 -28.45 -1.79 5.15
C TRP A 283 -26.94 -1.83 5.10
N ILE A 284 -26.39 -2.92 4.55
CA ILE A 284 -25.01 -2.96 4.09
C ILE A 284 -25.02 -2.41 2.67
N TRP A 285 -24.58 -1.16 2.52
CA TRP A 285 -24.53 -0.48 1.23
C TRP A 285 -23.41 -1.05 0.37
N ASN A 286 -23.67 -1.16 -0.93
CA ASN A 286 -22.73 -1.71 -1.91
C ASN A 286 -21.46 -0.84 -2.01
N GLU A 287 -21.60 0.47 -1.83
CA GLU A 287 -20.54 1.47 -1.93
C GLU A 287 -19.63 1.52 -0.69
N SER A 288 -20.06 0.91 0.42
CA SER A 288 -19.29 0.78 1.67
C SER A 288 -18.25 -0.34 1.57
N VAL A 289 -17.40 -0.46 2.59
CA VAL A 289 -16.36 -1.50 2.66
C VAL A 289 -16.74 -2.61 3.64
N PRO A 290 -16.20 -3.84 3.50
CA PRO A 290 -16.48 -4.94 4.44
C PRO A 290 -16.13 -4.62 5.91
N ALA A 291 -15.14 -3.75 6.14
CA ALA A 291 -14.76 -3.28 7.47
C ALA A 291 -15.82 -2.42 8.17
N ASP A 292 -16.78 -1.86 7.43
CA ASP A 292 -17.88 -1.06 7.99
C ASP A 292 -19.03 -1.94 8.53
N ILE A 293 -19.09 -3.23 8.15
CA ILE A 293 -20.17 -4.13 8.55
C ILE A 293 -20.14 -4.30 10.07
N PRO A 294 -21.20 -4.01 10.84
CA PRO A 294 -21.17 -4.17 12.29
C PRO A 294 -20.80 -5.59 12.75
N ALA A 295 -19.96 -5.70 13.79
CA ALA A 295 -19.56 -6.98 14.38
C ALA A 295 -20.38 -7.31 15.64
N ILE A 296 -20.68 -8.59 15.86
CA ILE A 296 -21.24 -9.14 17.09
C ILE A 296 -20.28 -10.18 17.62
N ASP A 297 -19.86 -10.06 18.87
CA ASP A 297 -18.87 -10.97 19.49
C ASP A 297 -17.56 -11.08 18.67
N GLY A 298 -17.17 -9.99 17.98
CA GLY A 298 -16.00 -9.93 17.09
C GLY A 298 -16.24 -10.43 15.66
N GLU A 299 -17.43 -10.96 15.35
CA GLU A 299 -17.78 -11.54 14.06
C GLU A 299 -18.63 -10.59 13.23
N ARG A 300 -18.24 -10.35 11.98
CA ARG A 300 -19.00 -9.53 11.03
C ARG A 300 -20.17 -10.35 10.49
N ILE A 301 -21.39 -9.86 10.63
CA ILE A 301 -22.59 -10.61 10.24
C ILE A 301 -23.22 -10.00 8.99
N VAL A 302 -23.36 -10.82 7.95
CA VAL A 302 -24.04 -10.47 6.69
C VAL A 302 -25.30 -11.29 6.56
N VAL A 303 -26.45 -10.65 6.51
CA VAL A 303 -27.73 -11.31 6.27
C VAL A 303 -28.13 -11.12 4.82
N LEU A 304 -28.44 -12.22 4.15
CA LEU A 304 -28.94 -12.26 2.77
C LEU A 304 -30.47 -12.23 2.82
N ASP A 305 -31.04 -11.07 2.56
CA ASP A 305 -32.49 -10.88 2.47
C ASP A 305 -32.96 -10.93 1.01
N PRO A 306 -34.22 -11.34 0.76
CA PRO A 306 -34.81 -11.27 -0.57
C PRO A 306 -34.70 -9.86 -1.16
N GLN A 307 -34.29 -9.80 -2.42
CA GLN A 307 -34.13 -8.54 -3.13
C GLN A 307 -35.49 -7.86 -3.31
N THR A 308 -35.60 -6.60 -2.87
CA THR A 308 -36.82 -5.78 -2.97
C THR A 308 -37.02 -5.22 -4.37
N PHE A 309 -35.93 -4.91 -5.07
CA PHE A 309 -35.91 -4.47 -6.46
C PHE A 309 -34.60 -4.88 -7.13
N PRO A 310 -34.59 -5.19 -8.44
CA PRO A 310 -33.37 -5.52 -9.16
C PRO A 310 -32.29 -4.44 -9.03
N ARG A 311 -31.09 -4.83 -8.63
CA ARG A 311 -29.92 -3.94 -8.55
C ARG A 311 -28.85 -4.38 -9.54
N THR A 312 -28.11 -3.42 -10.07
CA THR A 312 -27.04 -3.65 -11.02
C THR A 312 -25.86 -2.75 -10.72
N TRP A 313 -24.66 -3.18 -11.11
CA TRP A 313 -23.41 -2.43 -10.98
C TRP A 313 -22.43 -2.85 -12.07
N ASN A 314 -21.34 -2.10 -12.20
CA ASN A 314 -20.28 -2.44 -13.15
C ASN A 314 -19.36 -3.52 -12.58
N ALA A 315 -19.00 -4.51 -13.40
CA ALA A 315 -18.01 -5.52 -13.07
C ALA A 315 -16.62 -4.90 -12.97
N GLY A 316 -15.83 -5.35 -12.00
CA GLY A 316 -14.45 -4.93 -11.78
C GLY A 316 -14.16 -4.50 -10.36
N ARG A 317 -12.91 -4.73 -9.93
CA ARG A 317 -12.42 -4.34 -8.60
C ARG A 317 -12.26 -2.82 -8.51
N ARG A 318 -12.58 -2.28 -7.33
CA ARG A 318 -12.28 -0.89 -6.97
C ARG A 318 -10.78 -0.59 -7.03
N HIS A 319 -9.94 -1.55 -6.63
CA HIS A 319 -8.49 -1.47 -6.66
C HIS A 319 -7.96 -2.54 -7.62
N PRO A 320 -7.74 -2.23 -8.92
CA PRO A 320 -7.40 -3.23 -9.93
C PRO A 320 -6.10 -4.01 -9.67
N HIS A 321 -5.15 -3.38 -8.96
CA HIS A 321 -3.87 -3.98 -8.59
C HIS A 321 -3.96 -4.97 -7.41
N VAL A 322 -5.09 -4.99 -6.69
CA VAL A 322 -5.30 -5.91 -5.56
C VAL A 322 -6.02 -7.15 -6.05
N SER A 323 -5.44 -8.31 -5.79
CA SER A 323 -6.12 -9.59 -6.01
C SER A 323 -7.11 -9.86 -4.87
N GLY A 324 -8.35 -10.17 -5.22
CA GLY A 324 -9.41 -10.50 -4.26
C GLY A 324 -9.81 -11.96 -4.33
N TRP A 325 -10.18 -12.54 -3.18
CA TRP A 325 -10.75 -13.89 -3.15
C TRP A 325 -11.76 -14.04 -2.02
N LEU A 326 -12.65 -15.03 -2.16
CA LEU A 326 -13.61 -15.43 -1.15
C LEU A 326 -13.84 -16.93 -1.25
N GLU A 327 -13.86 -17.60 -0.11
CA GLU A 327 -14.22 -19.01 0.00
C GLU A 327 -15.14 -19.27 1.18
N VAL A 328 -15.90 -20.36 1.10
CA VAL A 328 -16.72 -20.84 2.21
C VAL A 328 -15.88 -21.84 3.00
N GLU A 329 -15.41 -21.42 4.17
CA GLU A 329 -14.69 -22.27 5.11
C GLU A 329 -15.57 -23.45 5.55
N GLU A 330 -16.77 -23.14 6.02
CA GLU A 330 -17.74 -24.15 6.45
C GLU A 330 -19.19 -23.67 6.32
N GLU A 331 -20.09 -24.63 6.18
CA GLU A 331 -21.52 -24.43 6.45
C GLU A 331 -21.76 -24.75 7.92
N LEU A 332 -22.34 -23.81 8.66
CA LEU A 332 -22.61 -23.98 10.08
C LEU A 332 -23.73 -25.01 10.28
N THR A 333 -23.65 -25.75 11.38
CA THR A 333 -24.72 -26.67 11.76
C THR A 333 -26.01 -25.90 12.04
N SER A 334 -27.16 -26.59 11.97
CA SER A 334 -28.46 -25.95 12.23
C SER A 334 -28.54 -25.33 13.63
N ASP A 335 -27.88 -25.92 14.63
CA ASP A 335 -27.84 -25.40 16.00
C ASP A 335 -27.01 -24.10 16.09
N GLU A 336 -25.87 -24.05 15.41
CA GLU A 336 -25.03 -22.84 15.35
C GLU A 336 -25.72 -21.72 14.57
N ALA A 337 -26.32 -22.05 13.43
CA ALA A 337 -27.14 -21.13 12.63
C ALA A 337 -28.28 -20.56 13.48
N PHE A 338 -29.00 -21.40 14.22
CA PHE A 338 -30.04 -20.97 15.15
C PHE A 338 -29.50 -20.04 16.25
N GLY A 339 -28.31 -20.35 16.79
CA GLY A 339 -27.61 -19.49 17.73
C GLY A 339 -27.35 -18.08 17.17
N TRP A 340 -26.87 -17.99 15.92
CA TRP A 340 -26.66 -16.71 15.24
C TRP A 340 -27.96 -15.95 14.98
N TRP A 341 -29.01 -16.63 14.51
CA TRP A 341 -30.32 -16.01 14.31
C TRP A 341 -30.90 -15.41 15.60
N ARG A 342 -30.69 -16.06 16.75
CA ARG A 342 -31.09 -15.51 18.06
C ARG A 342 -30.33 -14.23 18.42
N ARG A 343 -29.03 -14.15 18.11
CA ARG A 343 -28.23 -12.94 18.34
C ARG A 343 -28.73 -11.79 17.47
N VAL A 344 -28.92 -12.03 16.17
CA VAL A 344 -29.49 -11.06 15.22
C VAL A 344 -30.83 -10.52 15.72
N ALA A 345 -31.77 -11.39 16.09
CA ALA A 345 -33.08 -10.98 16.60
C ALA A 345 -32.98 -10.11 17.88
N SER A 346 -32.01 -10.39 18.75
CA SER A 346 -31.79 -9.63 19.98
C SER A 346 -31.24 -8.23 19.70
N THR A 347 -30.36 -8.10 18.70
CA THR A 347 -29.83 -6.81 18.26
C THR A 347 -30.91 -5.94 17.63
N THR A 348 -31.74 -6.49 16.74
CA THR A 348 -32.87 -5.75 16.14
C THR A 348 -33.87 -5.26 17.20
N ALA A 349 -34.18 -6.08 18.21
CA ALA A 349 -35.06 -5.69 19.30
C ALA A 349 -34.52 -4.51 20.12
N THR A 350 -33.20 -4.43 20.28
CA THR A 350 -32.53 -3.34 21.02
C THR A 350 -32.42 -2.08 20.17
N GLY A 351 -32.14 -2.20 18.87
CA GLY A 351 -32.06 -1.07 17.94
C GLY A 351 -33.41 -0.37 17.70
N THR A 352 -34.53 -1.09 17.79
CA THR A 352 -35.87 -0.52 17.60
C THR A 352 -36.34 0.34 18.80
N ALA A 353 -35.63 0.28 19.94
CA ALA A 353 -35.89 1.14 21.09
C ALA A 353 -35.23 2.53 20.99
N ALA A 354 -34.37 2.76 19.99
CA ALA A 354 -33.91 4.09 19.63
C ALA A 354 -35.00 4.78 18.78
N THR A 355 -35.60 5.82 19.33
CA THR A 355 -36.54 6.75 18.64
C THR A 355 -36.10 6.99 17.20
N PRO A 356 -37.01 6.97 16.20
CA PRO A 356 -36.62 7.23 14.82
C PRO A 356 -35.97 8.61 14.72
N HIS A 357 -34.67 8.63 14.52
CA HIS A 357 -34.00 9.78 13.94
C HIS A 357 -34.53 9.90 12.52
N THR A 358 -35.52 10.77 12.32
CA THR A 358 -35.83 11.30 11.00
C THR A 358 -34.51 11.78 10.41
N PRO A 359 -34.00 11.18 9.31
CA PRO A 359 -32.84 11.72 8.65
C PRO A 359 -33.21 13.13 8.22
N THR A 360 -32.53 14.11 8.81
CA THR A 360 -32.65 15.49 8.37
C THR A 360 -32.12 15.48 6.93
N PRO A 361 -32.91 15.87 5.92
CA PRO A 361 -32.39 15.96 4.56
C PRO A 361 -31.17 16.89 4.58
N PRO A 362 -30.16 16.65 3.73
CA PRO A 362 -29.01 17.52 3.65
C PRO A 362 -29.50 18.95 3.48
N SER A 363 -29.05 19.84 4.38
CA SER A 363 -29.32 21.26 4.30
C SER A 363 -28.76 21.75 2.96
N THR A 364 -29.66 21.94 1.99
CA THR A 364 -29.36 22.69 0.79
C THR A 364 -28.99 24.09 1.27
N GLY A 365 -27.71 24.43 1.18
CA GLY A 365 -27.23 25.78 1.43
C GLY A 365 -28.11 26.77 0.68
N ALA A 366 -28.64 27.74 1.42
CA ALA A 366 -29.37 28.85 0.85
C ALA A 366 -28.49 29.57 -0.19
N PRO A 367 -28.99 29.85 -1.40
CA PRO A 367 -28.28 30.70 -2.35
C PRO A 367 -28.15 32.13 -1.78
N PRO A 368 -27.05 32.85 -2.05
CA PRO A 368 -26.89 34.23 -1.59
C PRO A 368 -27.98 35.13 -2.19
N ALA A 369 -28.48 36.04 -1.36
CA ALA A 369 -29.53 37.00 -1.68
C ALA A 369 -29.19 37.82 -2.94
N VAL A 370 -30.10 37.83 -3.91
CA VAL A 370 -30.13 38.77 -5.02
C VAL A 370 -30.86 40.03 -4.56
N PRO A 371 -30.38 41.26 -4.85
CA PRO A 371 -31.01 42.48 -4.38
C PRO A 371 -32.37 42.75 -5.04
N ASP A 372 -33.26 43.35 -4.25
CA ASP A 372 -34.64 43.72 -4.57
C ASP A 372 -34.80 44.50 -5.88
N GLY A 373 -35.82 44.12 -6.64
CA GLY A 373 -36.48 45.02 -7.60
C GLY A 373 -37.07 44.28 -8.78
N PHE A 374 -38.33 43.86 -8.70
CA PHE A 374 -39.39 44.03 -9.71
C PHE A 374 -40.71 43.42 -9.17
N PRO A 375 -41.88 44.00 -9.46
CA PRO A 375 -43.12 43.73 -8.74
C PRO A 375 -43.83 42.47 -9.25
N ALA A 376 -44.46 41.76 -8.32
CA ALA A 376 -45.30 40.59 -8.56
C ALA A 376 -46.60 40.95 -9.30
N PRO A 377 -47.08 40.10 -10.23
CA PRO A 377 -48.47 40.11 -10.65
C PRO A 377 -49.30 39.12 -9.82
N THR A 378 -50.39 39.64 -9.29
CA THR A 378 -51.52 38.93 -8.66
C THR A 378 -52.39 38.22 -9.71
N GLY A 379 -52.99 37.08 -9.36
CA GLY A 379 -54.28 36.66 -9.93
C GLY A 379 -54.50 35.15 -10.12
N ASP A 380 -55.35 34.58 -9.25
CA ASP A 380 -56.43 33.60 -9.44
C ASP A 380 -56.28 32.38 -10.40
N ASP A 381 -56.25 31.21 -9.77
CA ASP A 381 -57.23 30.09 -9.83
C ASP A 381 -57.85 29.55 -11.15
N THR A 382 -57.46 28.29 -11.42
CA THR A 382 -58.25 27.12 -11.96
C THR A 382 -58.46 26.93 -13.48
N PRO A 383 -58.84 25.71 -13.96
CA PRO A 383 -57.90 24.72 -14.54
C PRO A 383 -58.22 24.31 -16.00
N ALA A 384 -57.36 23.45 -16.54
CA ALA A 384 -57.48 22.68 -17.79
C ALA A 384 -57.03 23.38 -19.08
N GLN A 385 -55.91 22.89 -19.64
CA GLN A 385 -55.80 22.31 -20.99
C GLN A 385 -54.31 22.10 -21.34
N ARG A 386 -53.93 20.85 -21.65
CA ARG A 386 -52.75 20.58 -22.52
C ARG A 386 -53.09 21.09 -23.92
N PRO A 387 -52.15 21.72 -24.66
CA PRO A 387 -51.29 20.92 -25.54
C PRO A 387 -49.88 21.51 -25.83
N ALA A 388 -49.14 20.73 -26.63
CA ALA A 388 -48.12 21.16 -27.61
C ALA A 388 -46.70 21.48 -27.14
N LEU A 389 -45.91 20.41 -27.06
CA LEU A 389 -44.45 20.41 -27.05
C LEU A 389 -43.95 20.45 -28.52
N GLU A 390 -44.20 21.56 -29.23
CA GLU A 390 -43.74 21.71 -30.63
C GLU A 390 -43.27 23.14 -31.00
N GLU A 391 -43.38 24.13 -30.11
CA GLU A 391 -43.03 25.53 -30.43
C GLU A 391 -41.63 25.98 -29.98
N ILE A 392 -40.85 25.15 -29.29
CA ILE A 392 -39.48 25.51 -28.84
C ILE A 392 -38.41 25.24 -29.92
N ARG A 393 -38.77 24.61 -31.05
CA ARG A 393 -37.83 24.37 -32.17
C ARG A 393 -37.72 25.49 -33.20
N ALA A 394 -38.46 26.59 -33.05
CA ALA A 394 -38.56 27.65 -34.08
C ALA A 394 -37.85 28.97 -33.76
N SER A 395 -36.96 29.05 -32.76
CA SER A 395 -36.30 30.32 -32.38
C SER A 395 -34.78 30.29 -32.26
N ALA A 396 -34.10 29.31 -32.85
CA ALA A 396 -32.64 29.37 -33.01
C ALA A 396 -32.29 30.02 -34.37
N GLY A 397 -31.89 31.29 -34.35
CA GLY A 397 -31.36 32.01 -35.51
C GLY A 397 -30.01 31.46 -36.01
N PRO A 398 -29.57 31.86 -37.21
CA PRO A 398 -28.43 31.25 -37.91
C PRO A 398 -27.08 31.64 -37.27
N VAL A 399 -26.26 30.63 -36.99
CA VAL A 399 -24.86 30.78 -36.56
C VAL A 399 -23.96 30.95 -37.80
N PRO A 400 -23.03 31.93 -37.83
CA PRO A 400 -22.13 32.16 -38.96
C PRO A 400 -21.04 31.07 -39.10
N PRO A 401 -20.53 30.80 -40.31
CA PRO A 401 -19.61 29.69 -40.58
C PRO A 401 -18.20 29.97 -40.02
N THR A 402 -17.75 29.13 -39.10
CA THR A 402 -16.39 29.14 -38.57
C THR A 402 -15.44 28.39 -39.50
N ALA A 403 -14.22 28.91 -39.61
CA ALA A 403 -13.18 28.49 -40.54
C ALA A 403 -12.75 27.03 -40.40
N LYS A 404 -12.43 26.42 -41.56
CA LYS A 404 -11.89 25.08 -41.71
C LYS A 404 -10.60 24.91 -40.89
N ARG A 405 -10.65 24.03 -39.88
CA ARG A 405 -9.49 23.51 -39.19
C ARG A 405 -8.93 22.35 -40.01
N THR A 406 -7.68 22.49 -40.42
CA THR A 406 -6.90 21.51 -41.17
C THR A 406 -6.67 20.26 -40.31
N GLU A 407 -7.05 19.09 -40.81
CA GLU A 407 -6.74 17.79 -40.20
C GLU A 407 -5.23 17.48 -40.28
N PRO A 408 -4.62 16.91 -39.23
CA PRO A 408 -3.28 16.34 -39.30
C PRO A 408 -3.28 15.10 -40.19
N ARG A 409 -2.37 15.12 -41.18
CA ARG A 409 -2.14 14.07 -42.16
C ARG A 409 -1.47 12.85 -41.51
N GLU A 410 -2.15 11.71 -41.58
CA GLU A 410 -1.66 10.38 -41.22
C GLU A 410 -0.45 9.98 -42.08
N PRO A 411 0.67 9.49 -41.51
CA PRO A 411 1.80 9.01 -42.29
C PRO A 411 1.50 7.64 -42.90
N ALA A 412 1.70 7.53 -44.22
CA ALA A 412 1.51 6.32 -44.99
C ALA A 412 2.46 5.19 -44.56
N ALA A 413 1.90 4.02 -44.29
CA ALA A 413 2.64 2.77 -44.12
C ALA A 413 3.15 2.23 -45.48
N PRO A 414 4.36 1.64 -45.54
CA PRO A 414 4.83 0.96 -46.74
C PRO A 414 4.11 -0.38 -46.92
N ALA A 415 3.74 -0.66 -48.17
CA ALA A 415 3.14 -1.91 -48.59
C ALA A 415 4.20 -3.01 -48.71
N ASP A 416 4.09 -4.05 -47.88
CA ASP A 416 4.71 -5.35 -48.14
C ASP A 416 3.65 -6.44 -47.95
N THR A 417 3.32 -7.12 -49.05
CA THR A 417 2.38 -8.22 -49.12
C THR A 417 3.14 -9.54 -48.94
N PRO A 418 2.86 -10.36 -47.91
CA PRO A 418 3.36 -11.72 -47.85
C PRO A 418 2.51 -12.66 -48.74
N PRO A 419 3.11 -13.64 -49.45
CA PRO A 419 2.38 -14.57 -50.29
C PRO A 419 1.57 -15.59 -49.47
N GLN A 420 0.32 -15.80 -49.89
CA GLN A 420 -0.57 -16.86 -49.41
C GLN A 420 0.03 -18.26 -49.63
N PRO A 421 0.03 -19.16 -48.63
CA PRO A 421 0.28 -20.58 -48.85
C PRO A 421 -0.95 -21.26 -49.49
N PRO A 422 -0.75 -22.25 -50.37
CA PRO A 422 -1.84 -22.92 -51.08
C PRO A 422 -2.64 -23.87 -50.17
N ALA A 423 -3.94 -23.92 -50.43
CA ALA A 423 -4.91 -24.80 -49.79
C ALA A 423 -4.61 -26.29 -50.06
N VAL A 424 -4.63 -27.10 -49.00
CA VAL A 424 -4.60 -28.57 -49.07
C VAL A 424 -6.02 -29.09 -48.80
N PRO A 425 -6.56 -30.00 -49.62
CA PRO A 425 -7.92 -30.50 -49.47
C PRO A 425 -8.02 -31.58 -48.37
N ALA A 426 -9.19 -31.60 -47.73
CA ALA A 426 -9.63 -32.60 -46.78
C ALA A 426 -9.96 -33.93 -47.47
N ASP A 427 -9.47 -35.06 -46.95
CA ASP A 427 -10.31 -36.24 -46.69
C ASP A 427 -9.61 -37.34 -45.85
N ALA A 428 -10.46 -38.17 -45.21
CA ALA A 428 -10.24 -39.54 -44.72
C ALA A 428 -9.65 -39.83 -43.31
N ALA A 429 -10.59 -40.18 -42.41
CA ALA A 429 -10.69 -41.44 -41.64
C ALA A 429 -9.52 -41.98 -40.74
N ALA A 430 -9.84 -42.09 -39.44
CA ALA A 430 -9.53 -43.05 -38.35
C ALA A 430 -8.57 -44.27 -38.59
N PRO A 431 -8.00 -44.97 -37.56
CA PRO A 431 -8.44 -45.06 -36.15
C PRO A 431 -7.34 -45.13 -35.05
N ALA A 432 -7.83 -45.24 -33.82
CA ALA A 432 -7.16 -45.38 -32.52
C ALA A 432 -6.11 -46.51 -32.40
N GLN A 433 -5.04 -46.25 -31.64
CA GLN A 433 -4.28 -47.28 -30.92
C GLN A 433 -3.77 -46.77 -29.56
N ALA A 434 -3.97 -47.61 -28.55
CA ALA A 434 -3.62 -47.46 -27.15
C ALA A 434 -2.09 -47.39 -26.93
N ARG A 435 -1.66 -46.59 -25.94
CA ARG A 435 -0.32 -46.70 -25.35
C ARG A 435 -0.46 -47.14 -23.89
N GLN A 436 -0.07 -48.38 -23.67
CA GLN A 436 0.13 -48.99 -22.35
C GLN A 436 1.43 -48.48 -21.72
N ALA A 437 1.39 -48.50 -20.39
CA ALA A 437 2.44 -48.16 -19.46
C ALA A 437 3.72 -49.01 -19.62
N HIS A 438 4.87 -48.41 -19.32
CA HIS A 438 6.07 -49.14 -18.94
C HIS A 438 6.69 -48.50 -17.69
N ILE A 439 6.60 -49.24 -16.59
CA ILE A 439 7.31 -49.05 -15.33
C ILE A 439 8.63 -49.84 -15.45
N PRO A 440 9.80 -49.29 -15.08
CA PRO A 440 10.97 -50.09 -14.76
C PRO A 440 11.13 -50.25 -13.24
N ALA A 441 11.38 -51.49 -12.83
CA ALA A 441 11.72 -51.90 -11.46
C ALA A 441 13.21 -51.64 -11.15
N PRO A 442 13.63 -51.59 -9.88
CA PRO A 442 15.01 -51.32 -9.49
C PRO A 442 15.84 -52.60 -9.35
N GLU A 443 17.12 -52.51 -9.71
CA GLU A 443 18.14 -53.54 -9.46
C GLU A 443 18.80 -53.33 -8.09
N GLU A 444 18.93 -54.43 -7.34
CA GLU A 444 19.71 -54.57 -6.11
C GLU A 444 21.22 -54.63 -6.41
N GLU A 445 22.04 -53.83 -5.73
CA GLU A 445 23.46 -54.12 -5.54
C GLU A 445 23.98 -53.58 -4.19
N VAL A 446 24.51 -54.50 -3.38
CA VAL A 446 25.30 -54.38 -2.13
C VAL A 446 26.24 -55.61 -2.16
N PRO A 447 27.48 -55.67 -1.61
CA PRO A 447 28.14 -54.78 -0.63
C PRO A 447 29.62 -54.41 -0.93
N GLY A 448 30.15 -53.44 -0.16
CA GLY A 448 31.59 -53.26 0.04
C GLY A 448 31.91 -52.46 1.30
N ASP A 449 32.35 -53.16 2.35
CA ASP A 449 32.87 -52.67 3.64
C ASP A 449 34.30 -52.09 3.46
N PRO A 450 34.73 -51.06 4.23
CA PRO A 450 35.82 -51.35 5.17
C PRO A 450 35.82 -50.55 6.50
N ALA A 451 36.01 -51.30 7.59
CA ALA A 451 36.86 -51.14 8.79
C ALA A 451 37.27 -49.74 9.37
N PRO A 452 37.37 -49.61 10.71
CA PRO A 452 37.52 -48.35 11.42
C PRO A 452 38.99 -47.97 11.73
N ARG A 453 39.26 -46.66 11.85
CA ARG A 453 40.47 -46.14 12.52
C ARG A 453 40.11 -45.28 13.72
N THR A 454 40.54 -45.77 14.86
CA THR A 454 40.65 -45.13 16.18
C THR A 454 41.72 -44.03 16.19
N GLY A 455 41.52 -42.98 16.98
CA GLY A 455 42.56 -42.01 17.31
C GLY A 455 42.11 -40.96 18.32
N ASP A 456 42.26 -41.29 19.61
CA ASP A 456 42.21 -40.39 20.77
C ASP A 456 43.21 -39.23 20.66
N GLY A 457 42.89 -38.07 21.24
CA GLY A 457 43.88 -37.02 21.49
C GLY A 457 43.36 -35.65 21.95
N ALA A 458 43.03 -35.53 23.24
CA ALA A 458 43.12 -34.30 24.03
C ALA A 458 44.01 -34.61 25.26
N PRO A 459 44.70 -33.67 25.97
CA PRO A 459 44.21 -32.32 26.32
C PRO A 459 45.24 -31.15 26.54
N ALA A 460 44.70 -29.91 26.60
CA ALA A 460 45.00 -28.76 27.51
C ALA A 460 46.40 -28.05 27.55
N PRO A 461 46.59 -26.86 28.20
CA PRO A 461 45.68 -25.77 28.59
C PRO A 461 46.18 -24.31 28.31
N ALA A 462 45.23 -23.36 28.44
CA ALA A 462 45.26 -21.99 28.98
C ALA A 462 46.53 -21.09 28.94
N ARG A 463 46.33 -19.85 28.45
CA ARG A 463 46.99 -18.65 28.99
C ARG A 463 46.04 -17.45 29.05
N ASP A 464 45.96 -16.89 30.26
CA ASP A 464 45.43 -15.58 30.60
C ASP A 464 46.11 -14.45 29.82
N ARG A 465 45.34 -13.44 29.41
CA ARG A 465 45.81 -12.06 29.36
C ARG A 465 44.68 -11.06 29.61
N ALA A 466 44.91 -10.22 30.60
CA ALA A 466 44.04 -9.18 31.08
C ALA A 466 44.10 -7.91 30.21
N GLY A 467 42.94 -7.28 30.03
CA GLY A 467 42.69 -5.85 30.27
C GLY A 467 43.18 -4.81 29.27
N ALA A 468 42.24 -4.25 28.51
CA ALA A 468 42.17 -2.81 28.19
C ALA A 468 40.68 -2.41 28.06
N PRO A 469 40.26 -1.23 28.53
CA PRO A 469 38.87 -0.78 28.43
C PRO A 469 38.57 -0.35 26.99
N GLN A 470 37.64 -1.06 26.36
CA GLN A 470 37.12 -0.74 25.04
C GLN A 470 36.00 0.29 25.24
N GLU A 471 36.17 1.50 24.71
CA GLU A 471 35.08 2.47 24.57
C GLU A 471 33.96 1.84 23.72
N PRO A 472 32.68 2.01 24.08
CA PRO A 472 31.61 1.43 23.30
C PRO A 472 31.50 2.16 21.95
N ALA A 473 31.68 1.39 20.88
CA ALA A 473 31.33 1.76 19.52
C ALA A 473 29.84 2.19 19.43
N ASP A 474 29.57 3.15 18.56
CA ASP A 474 28.26 3.78 18.37
C ASP A 474 27.14 2.75 18.11
N ASP A 475 26.07 2.87 18.89
CA ASP A 475 24.89 2.00 18.83
C ASP A 475 23.97 2.41 17.65
N PRO A 476 23.75 1.52 16.67
CA PRO A 476 22.88 1.79 15.51
C PRO A 476 21.42 2.10 15.88
N ARG A 477 20.96 1.80 17.11
CA ARG A 477 19.61 2.16 17.60
C ARG A 477 19.41 3.66 17.86
N ARG A 478 20.47 4.47 17.70
CA ARG A 478 20.47 5.88 18.11
C ARG A 478 19.67 6.80 17.17
N VAL A 479 19.57 6.48 15.88
CA VAL A 479 18.80 7.28 14.90
C VAL A 479 17.31 6.99 15.00
N ASP A 480 16.89 5.73 15.11
CA ASP A 480 15.50 5.39 15.40
C ASP A 480 15.08 5.90 16.77
N ALA A 481 15.91 5.72 17.79
CA ALA A 481 15.64 6.32 19.09
C ALA A 481 15.69 7.86 19.05
N PHE A 482 16.37 8.48 18.08
CA PHE A 482 16.35 9.93 17.92
C PHE A 482 15.10 10.40 17.19
N LEU A 483 14.71 9.76 16.08
CA LEU A 483 13.47 10.08 15.35
C LEU A 483 12.26 9.71 16.18
N GLU A 484 12.20 8.55 16.82
CA GLU A 484 11.12 8.17 17.74
C GLU A 484 11.10 9.02 19.01
N ARG A 485 12.24 9.47 19.54
CA ARG A 485 12.25 10.41 20.68
C ARG A 485 11.83 11.81 20.26
N THR A 486 12.28 12.27 19.09
CA THR A 486 11.93 13.58 18.54
C THR A 486 10.44 13.58 18.19
N LEU A 487 9.98 12.64 17.37
CA LEU A 487 8.57 12.47 16.99
C LEU A 487 7.67 12.11 18.18
N GLY A 488 8.13 11.26 19.09
CA GLY A 488 7.41 10.91 20.31
C GLY A 488 7.26 12.09 21.27
N SER A 489 8.29 12.94 21.40
CA SER A 489 8.19 14.19 22.16
C SER A 489 7.23 15.20 21.52
N LEU A 490 7.12 15.19 20.19
CA LEU A 490 6.23 16.09 19.43
C LEU A 490 4.74 15.71 19.58
N GLN A 491 4.41 14.42 19.68
CA GLN A 491 3.03 13.98 19.94
C GLN A 491 2.54 14.43 21.32
N VAL A 492 3.39 14.37 22.36
CA VAL A 492 3.04 14.78 23.73
C VAL A 492 2.75 16.28 23.82
N THR A 493 3.43 17.13 23.03
CA THR A 493 3.15 18.57 22.99
C THR A 493 1.87 18.93 22.23
N ALA A 494 1.45 18.11 21.25
CA ALA A 494 0.23 18.36 20.48
C ALA A 494 -1.05 17.97 21.23
N GLU A 495 -1.03 16.90 22.04
CA GLU A 495 -2.20 16.45 22.82
C GLU A 495 -2.50 17.29 24.07
N GLN A 496 -1.55 18.09 24.58
CA GLN A 496 -1.73 18.88 25.80
C GLN A 496 -2.53 20.19 25.64
N SER A 497 -3.06 20.48 24.45
CA SER A 497 -3.78 21.73 24.21
C SER A 497 -5.18 21.52 23.62
N THR A 498 -6.06 20.80 24.32
CA THR A 498 -7.53 20.98 24.22
C THR A 498 -8.29 20.23 25.33
N ALA A 499 -8.54 20.88 26.48
CA ALA A 499 -9.70 20.58 27.35
C ALA A 499 -9.97 21.73 28.35
N PRO A 500 -11.21 22.23 28.48
CA PRO A 500 -11.58 23.14 29.55
C PRO A 500 -11.89 22.39 30.84
N ALA A 501 -11.53 22.99 31.96
CA ALA A 501 -11.68 22.45 33.32
C ALA A 501 -13.15 22.18 33.70
N ALA A 502 -13.41 20.99 34.23
CA ALA A 502 -14.64 20.69 34.96
C ALA A 502 -14.39 19.69 36.11
N GLY A 503 -14.67 20.15 37.33
CA GLY A 503 -15.44 19.41 38.34
C GLY A 503 -14.75 18.33 39.16
N ASP A 504 -14.42 18.70 40.41
CA ASP A 504 -14.07 17.79 41.50
C ASP A 504 -15.12 16.70 41.75
N GLY A 505 -14.70 15.44 41.69
CA GLY A 505 -15.50 14.26 42.04
C GLY A 505 -14.64 13.19 42.72
N GLN A 506 -14.90 12.98 44.01
CA GLN A 506 -14.18 12.11 44.93
C GLN A 506 -14.37 10.60 44.64
N PRO A 507 -13.33 9.74 44.71
CA PRO A 507 -13.48 8.32 44.39
C PRO A 507 -13.87 7.48 45.61
N ALA A 508 -14.78 6.52 45.38
CA ALA A 508 -15.11 5.43 46.30
C ALA A 508 -14.31 4.14 45.94
N PRO A 509 -14.07 3.23 46.89
CA PRO A 509 -12.96 2.28 46.82
C PRO A 509 -13.26 1.00 46.01
N ALA A 510 -12.19 0.46 45.43
CA ALA A 510 -12.11 -0.74 44.62
C ALA A 510 -12.49 -2.03 45.39
N ALA A 511 -13.26 -2.89 44.73
CA ALA A 511 -13.51 -4.26 45.14
C ALA A 511 -12.57 -5.20 44.38
N THR A 512 -11.78 -5.94 45.15
CA THR A 512 -10.83 -6.97 44.72
C THR A 512 -11.57 -8.21 44.19
N ALA A 513 -11.18 -8.72 43.03
CA ALA A 513 -11.57 -10.04 42.52
C ALA A 513 -10.32 -10.89 42.21
N PRO A 514 -10.39 -12.22 42.37
CA PRO A 514 -9.21 -13.07 42.49
C PRO A 514 -8.72 -13.66 41.16
N GLU A 515 -7.42 -13.87 41.14
CA GLU A 515 -6.57 -14.56 40.17
C GLU A 515 -6.99 -16.03 39.93
N PRO A 516 -6.96 -16.53 38.67
CA PRO A 516 -6.98 -17.97 38.41
C PRO A 516 -5.60 -18.51 38.01
N ALA A 517 -5.30 -19.68 38.56
CA ALA A 517 -4.08 -20.49 38.41
C ALA A 517 -3.88 -21.06 36.98
N PRO A 518 -2.65 -21.48 36.63
CA PRO A 518 -2.29 -21.83 35.26
C PRO A 518 -2.61 -23.29 34.91
N HIS A 519 -3.10 -23.51 33.69
CA HIS A 519 -3.21 -24.84 33.08
C HIS A 519 -1.94 -25.19 32.30
N THR A 520 -1.39 -26.35 32.64
CA THR A 520 -0.29 -27.03 31.95
C THR A 520 -0.90 -27.97 30.91
N ALA A 521 -0.43 -27.95 29.65
CA ALA A 521 -0.65 -29.06 28.72
C ALA A 521 0.49 -29.14 27.69
N ALA A 522 0.89 -30.37 27.40
CA ALA A 522 2.08 -30.76 26.67
C ALA A 522 1.83 -31.02 25.16
N ALA A 523 2.94 -31.01 24.41
CA ALA A 523 3.21 -31.29 22.98
C ALA A 523 2.66 -32.66 22.46
N PRO A 524 2.75 -33.11 21.16
CA PRO A 524 3.92 -32.97 20.24
C PRO A 524 3.73 -33.02 18.68
N GLY A 525 4.84 -32.79 17.94
CA GLY A 525 5.15 -33.28 16.57
C GLY A 525 4.74 -32.35 15.42
N ARG A 526 5.50 -32.11 14.34
CA ARG A 526 6.57 -32.83 13.62
C ARG A 526 7.49 -31.82 12.92
N ALA A 527 8.78 -32.15 12.85
CA ALA A 527 9.76 -31.49 12.01
C ALA A 527 9.75 -32.08 10.58
N SER A 528 9.89 -31.23 9.58
CA SER A 528 10.17 -31.59 8.19
C SER A 528 11.52 -30.99 7.79
N GLU A 529 12.45 -31.84 7.36
CA GLU A 529 13.75 -31.47 6.79
C GLU A 529 13.57 -30.80 5.42
N PRO A 530 14.35 -29.77 5.07
CA PRO A 530 14.34 -29.20 3.73
C PRO A 530 15.38 -29.82 2.79
N TYR A 531 14.99 -29.84 1.53
CA TYR A 531 15.71 -30.30 0.35
C TYR A 531 16.77 -29.26 -0.04
N ALA A 532 18.05 -29.67 -0.15
CA ALA A 532 19.14 -28.78 -0.54
C ALA A 532 19.27 -28.71 -2.07
N ALA A 533 18.99 -27.53 -2.65
CA ALA A 533 19.45 -27.15 -3.98
C ALA A 533 20.61 -26.16 -3.83
N ALA A 534 21.67 -26.35 -4.62
CA ALA A 534 22.88 -25.54 -4.55
C ALA A 534 22.64 -24.15 -5.18
N THR A 535 22.41 -23.15 -4.34
CA THR A 535 22.37 -21.73 -4.70
C THR A 535 23.77 -21.13 -4.52
N GLU A 536 24.29 -20.45 -5.54
CA GLU A 536 25.47 -19.58 -5.36
C GLU A 536 25.08 -18.41 -4.44
N VAL A 537 25.77 -18.32 -3.32
CA VAL A 537 25.49 -17.41 -2.21
C VAL A 537 25.95 -16.00 -2.58
N PHE A 538 25.02 -15.05 -2.61
CA PHE A 538 25.35 -13.62 -2.54
C PHE A 538 26.13 -13.37 -1.24
N PRO A 539 27.23 -12.61 -1.24
CA PRO A 539 27.94 -12.31 0.00
C PRO A 539 26.98 -11.55 0.92
N VAL A 540 26.51 -12.22 1.97
CA VAL A 540 25.79 -11.58 3.07
C VAL A 540 26.68 -10.45 3.57
N ILE A 541 26.17 -9.22 3.55
CA ILE A 541 26.87 -8.06 4.12
C ILE A 541 27.01 -8.35 5.62
N THR A 542 28.19 -8.79 6.01
CA THR A 542 28.52 -9.04 7.41
C THR A 542 28.96 -7.73 8.05
N PRO A 543 28.80 -7.56 9.37
CA PRO A 543 29.41 -6.46 10.11
C PRO A 543 30.92 -6.33 9.83
N GLU A 544 31.63 -7.43 9.55
CA GLU A 544 33.03 -7.39 9.12
C GLU A 544 33.25 -6.78 7.72
N LEU A 545 32.32 -6.95 6.78
CA LEU A 545 32.44 -6.38 5.43
C LEU A 545 32.24 -4.85 5.45
N ILE A 546 31.34 -4.38 6.31
CA ILE A 546 31.12 -2.95 6.58
C ILE A 546 32.37 -2.33 7.22
N ALA A 547 32.93 -2.98 8.24
CA ALA A 547 34.16 -2.52 8.89
C ALA A 547 35.39 -2.55 7.95
N GLN A 548 35.45 -3.48 6.99
CA GLN A 548 36.51 -3.52 5.98
C GLN A 548 36.41 -2.40 4.95
N ALA A 549 35.20 -1.98 4.58
CA ALA A 549 34.99 -0.85 3.69
C ALA A 549 35.41 0.48 4.36
N GLU A 550 35.11 0.64 5.65
CA GLU A 550 35.53 1.79 6.46
C GLU A 550 37.07 1.88 6.58
N HIS A 551 37.76 0.75 6.85
CA HIS A 551 39.22 0.72 6.89
C HIS A 551 39.92 0.93 5.53
N ALA A 552 39.26 0.57 4.42
CA ALA A 552 39.80 0.80 3.08
C ALA A 552 39.80 2.30 2.71
N ASP A 553 38.93 3.10 3.33
CA ASP A 553 38.84 4.55 3.09
C ASP A 553 39.85 5.33 3.93
N GLU A 554 40.11 4.88 5.18
CA GLU A 554 41.20 5.40 6.02
C GLU A 554 42.58 5.19 5.37
N ALA A 555 42.80 4.03 4.72
CA ALA A 555 44.04 3.74 4.01
C ALA A 555 44.25 4.60 2.75
N ARG A 556 43.19 5.20 2.18
CA ARG A 556 43.28 6.15 1.07
C ARG A 556 43.59 7.57 1.51
N THR A 557 43.34 7.91 2.78
CA THR A 557 43.57 9.27 3.29
C THR A 557 45.03 9.52 3.72
N GLU A 558 45.85 8.48 3.93
CA GLU A 558 47.22 8.63 4.48
C GLU A 558 48.35 8.83 3.45
N GLY A 559 48.05 8.87 2.15
CA GLY A 559 49.09 9.07 1.17
C GLY A 559 48.58 9.78 -0.05
N HIS A 560 48.62 11.12 -0.06
CA HIS A 560 48.93 11.97 -1.22
C HIS A 560 48.98 13.43 -0.73
N GLY A 561 50.18 13.92 -0.41
CA GLY A 561 50.40 15.34 -0.13
C GLY A 561 50.17 16.19 -1.39
N PRO A 562 49.58 17.39 -1.28
CA PRO A 562 49.25 18.20 -2.44
C PRO A 562 50.51 18.77 -3.11
N PRO A 563 50.61 18.78 -4.45
CA PRO A 563 51.70 19.45 -5.15
C PRO A 563 51.57 20.97 -5.05
N SER A 564 52.70 21.64 -4.80
CA SER A 564 52.81 23.10 -4.77
C SER A 564 52.54 23.74 -6.14
N PRO A 565 51.84 24.88 -6.21
CA PRO A 565 51.55 25.54 -7.47
C PRO A 565 52.74 26.40 -7.94
N THR A 566 53.17 26.17 -9.18
CA THR A 566 54.10 27.01 -9.94
C THR A 566 53.41 28.26 -10.50
N ALA A 567 54.07 29.41 -10.30
CA ALA A 567 53.68 30.71 -10.82
C ALA A 567 53.87 30.84 -12.35
N GLY A 568 52.94 31.53 -13.01
CA GLY A 568 53.00 31.96 -14.41
C GLY A 568 51.79 32.86 -14.77
N PRO A 569 51.92 33.77 -15.76
CA PRO A 569 51.64 35.20 -15.55
C PRO A 569 50.28 35.72 -16.04
N ASP A 570 49.92 36.89 -15.49
CA ASP A 570 48.82 37.80 -15.86
C ASP A 570 48.59 37.97 -17.37
N PRO A 571 47.32 38.19 -17.75
CA PRO A 571 47.03 39.41 -18.47
C PRO A 571 45.83 40.20 -17.89
N ALA A 572 46.01 41.51 -17.92
CA ALA A 572 45.08 42.54 -17.50
C ALA A 572 43.77 42.58 -18.31
N GLY A 573 42.69 43.00 -17.66
CA GLY A 573 41.71 43.91 -18.25
C GLY A 573 40.23 43.63 -17.97
N GLN A 574 39.62 44.56 -17.21
CA GLN A 574 38.20 44.99 -17.26
C GLN A 574 37.15 43.98 -16.77
N GLY A 575 36.18 44.30 -15.91
CA GLY A 575 35.72 45.53 -15.28
C GLY A 575 34.50 45.17 -14.39
N ASP A 576 34.28 46.01 -13.38
CA ASP A 576 33.16 46.14 -12.44
C ASP A 576 31.88 45.30 -12.66
N ASP A 577 31.45 44.60 -11.60
CA ASP A 577 30.12 44.72 -10.98
C ASP A 577 30.10 43.90 -9.66
N GLU A 578 30.32 44.59 -8.54
CA GLU A 578 30.08 44.10 -7.18
C GLU A 578 28.57 44.14 -6.89
N GLU A 579 27.90 42.99 -6.96
CA GLU A 579 26.57 42.81 -6.39
C GLU A 579 26.67 41.84 -5.19
N ALA A 580 26.33 42.36 -4.01
CA ALA A 580 26.49 41.70 -2.73
C ALA A 580 25.59 40.47 -2.60
N ASP A 581 26.21 39.28 -2.57
CA ASP A 581 25.56 37.99 -2.33
C ASP A 581 25.18 37.87 -0.84
N ALA A 582 24.01 38.41 -0.48
CA ALA A 582 23.40 38.24 0.84
C ALA A 582 22.70 36.88 0.93
N ARG A 583 23.47 35.80 1.09
CA ARG A 583 22.91 34.48 1.43
C ARG A 583 22.73 34.34 2.94
N PRO A 584 21.51 34.00 3.44
CA PRO A 584 21.29 33.72 4.85
C PRO A 584 21.93 32.38 5.27
N PRO A 585 22.34 32.24 6.55
CA PRO A 585 23.01 31.04 7.04
C PRO A 585 22.02 29.89 7.20
N GLY A 586 22.15 28.85 6.38
CA GLY A 586 21.34 27.61 6.46
C GLY A 586 21.24 26.82 5.14
N ALA A 587 21.35 27.49 4.00
CA ALA A 587 21.19 26.88 2.66
C ALA A 587 22.47 26.19 2.10
N SER A 588 23.46 25.87 2.94
CA SER A 588 24.78 25.39 2.49
C SER A 588 25.03 23.90 2.71
N LEU A 589 24.02 23.12 3.12
CA LEU A 589 24.19 21.67 3.32
C LEU A 589 23.90 20.83 2.08
N LEU A 590 23.44 21.42 0.97
CA LEU A 590 23.30 20.76 -0.32
C LEU A 590 23.76 21.70 -1.45
N PRO A 591 24.55 21.22 -2.44
CA PRO A 591 24.89 22.01 -3.60
C PRO A 591 23.62 22.34 -4.41
N PRO A 592 23.56 23.51 -5.08
CA PRO A 592 22.43 23.84 -5.95
C PRO A 592 22.30 22.79 -7.04
N LEU A 593 21.07 22.32 -7.28
CA LEU A 593 20.79 21.35 -8.32
C LEU A 593 21.23 21.90 -9.70
N PRO A 594 21.89 21.08 -10.54
CA PRO A 594 22.30 21.50 -11.87
C PRO A 594 21.10 22.00 -12.71
N PRO A 595 21.28 23.01 -13.57
CA PRO A 595 20.24 23.42 -14.50
C PRO A 595 19.88 22.24 -15.43
N GLY A 596 18.66 21.71 -15.27
CA GLY A 596 18.16 20.53 -15.98
C GLY A 596 17.61 19.39 -15.10
N VAL A 597 17.75 19.46 -13.77
CA VAL A 597 17.20 18.46 -12.82
C VAL A 597 15.80 18.88 -12.34
N SER A 598 14.93 19.21 -13.28
CA SER A 598 13.51 19.49 -13.02
C SER A 598 12.70 18.23 -13.25
N ASP A 599 11.88 17.86 -12.26
CA ASP A 599 10.87 16.77 -12.24
C ASP A 599 11.39 15.33 -12.05
N SER A 600 11.95 15.00 -10.88
CA SER A 600 12.00 13.60 -10.41
C SER A 600 10.61 13.00 -10.17
N SER A 601 9.60 13.85 -9.98
CA SER A 601 8.17 13.49 -9.92
C SER A 601 7.57 13.05 -11.27
N ARG A 602 8.29 13.20 -12.39
CA ARG A 602 7.87 12.68 -13.72
C ARG A 602 8.39 11.27 -14.05
N TRP A 603 9.09 10.61 -13.12
CA TRP A 603 9.68 9.29 -13.39
C TRP A 603 8.73 8.12 -13.16
N GLY A 604 7.56 8.37 -12.57
CA GLY A 604 6.44 7.44 -12.62
C GLY A 604 5.74 7.48 -13.99
N PRO A 605 5.24 6.35 -14.52
CA PRO A 605 4.30 6.40 -15.64
C PRO A 605 3.16 7.39 -15.33
N THR A 606 2.94 8.36 -16.21
CA THR A 606 1.78 9.26 -16.13
C THR A 606 0.52 8.46 -16.42
N TRP A 607 -0.14 8.00 -15.38
CA TRP A 607 -1.49 7.44 -15.47
C TRP A 607 -2.52 8.58 -15.40
N LEU A 608 -3.16 8.84 -16.53
CA LEU A 608 -4.46 9.52 -16.64
C LEU A 608 -5.50 8.50 -17.10
#